data_AF-A0A164PBK6-F1
#
_entry.id   AF-A0A164PBK6-F1
#
_cell.length_a   1.000
_cell.length_b   1.000
_cell.length_c   1.000
_cell.angle_alpha   90.00
_cell.angle_beta   90.00
_cell.angle_gamma   90.00
#
_symmetry.space_group_name_H-M   'P 1'
#
loop_
_entity.id
_entity.type
_entity.pdbx_description
1 polymer ?
#
loop_
_entity_poly.entity_id
_entity_poly.type
_entity_poly.pdbx_seq_one_letter_code
_entity_poly.pdbx_strand_id
1 'polypeptide(L)'
;MTDISTALRYKISNPSNAAQELFHPLLSLSTVFGCVMAAESNVIRNYAEIMGSTKTCFVAAFCLSIYDICKHIFIFKPSHLPIIRTAVQTFPEEIEYYWTGRWNIPRAFYFLARYLAFIIEILEMLSLAITLMMSILDCIFLIIVQAILIIRIHAVYADRRLPWGLALLLSMGGTCIFVLSILANSASPMRDELIPGVRFCAYISPKLLGKLIWANWVPILIFDTVLAFLAALVAYRNRGLHQEHSTLLNTLLRDSLAYFLTILGVAIITIIMERVALIDSPGFVALKYPILSACAVRLLLHLRIKDKQLREGRYTGELGPENYMSSMHFGAGHEPLELVMESSEG
;
A
#
# COMPACT_ATOMS: atom_id res chain seq x y z
N MET A 1 -6.04 -32.81 19.04
CA MET A 1 -6.42 -31.65 18.19
C MET A 1 -7.56 -30.82 18.78
N THR A 2 -8.35 -31.37 19.71
CA THR A 2 -9.41 -30.68 20.46
C THR A 2 -8.87 -29.73 21.56
N ASP A 3 -7.74 -30.03 22.20
CA ASP A 3 -7.19 -29.16 23.28
C ASP A 3 -6.59 -27.83 22.83
N ILE A 4 -6.07 -27.76 21.60
CA ILE A 4 -5.48 -26.51 21.07
C ILE A 4 -6.58 -25.48 20.76
N SER A 5 -7.77 -25.93 20.37
CA SER A 5 -8.94 -25.09 20.09
C SER A 5 -9.46 -24.39 21.34
N THR A 6 -9.48 -25.09 22.49
CA THR A 6 -9.95 -24.54 23.77
C THR A 6 -8.92 -23.58 24.37
N ALA A 7 -7.63 -23.89 24.25
CA ALA A 7 -6.54 -23.01 24.70
C ALA A 7 -6.48 -21.69 23.89
N LEU A 8 -6.72 -21.74 22.58
CA LEU A 8 -6.82 -20.53 21.74
C LEU A 8 -8.07 -19.70 22.06
N ARG A 9 -9.21 -20.33 22.37
CA ARG A 9 -10.45 -19.62 22.72
C ARG A 9 -10.37 -18.89 24.07
N TYR A 10 -9.66 -19.45 25.05
CA TYR A 10 -9.44 -18.79 26.35
C TYR A 10 -8.48 -17.60 26.25
N LYS A 11 -7.48 -17.66 25.35
CA LYS A 11 -6.50 -16.58 25.21
C LYS A 11 -7.02 -15.35 24.43
N ILE A 12 -8.10 -15.52 23.65
CA ILE A 12 -8.75 -14.44 22.88
C ILE A 12 -9.70 -13.60 23.75
N SER A 13 -10.19 -14.10 24.89
CA SER A 13 -11.16 -13.36 25.72
C SER A 13 -10.57 -12.26 26.61
N ASN A 14 -9.23 -12.13 26.66
CA ASN A 14 -8.56 -11.15 27.53
C ASN A 14 -7.44 -10.36 26.80
N PRO A 15 -7.80 -9.44 25.88
CA PRO A 15 -6.85 -8.78 24.99
C PRO A 15 -5.89 -7.80 25.70
N SER A 16 -6.18 -7.35 26.92
CA SER A 16 -5.30 -6.44 27.67
C SER A 16 -4.01 -7.10 28.15
N ASN A 17 -4.07 -8.38 28.53
CA ASN A 17 -2.92 -9.09 29.12
C ASN A 17 -1.99 -9.68 28.04
N ALA A 18 -2.55 -10.09 26.89
CA ALA A 18 -1.77 -10.61 25.77
C ALA A 18 -0.90 -9.53 25.10
N ALA A 19 -1.37 -8.28 25.05
CA ALA A 19 -0.58 -7.16 24.56
C ALA A 19 0.59 -6.85 25.51
N GLN A 20 0.36 -6.86 26.83
CA GLN A 20 1.40 -6.59 27.82
C GLN A 20 2.51 -7.65 27.83
N GLU A 21 2.18 -8.93 27.69
CA GLU A 21 3.17 -10.01 27.61
C GLU A 21 3.98 -10.01 26.30
N LEU A 22 3.42 -9.48 25.20
CA LEU A 22 4.18 -9.31 23.94
C LEU A 22 5.10 -8.08 23.97
N PHE A 23 4.75 -7.05 24.75
CA PHE A 23 5.53 -5.79 24.85
C PHE A 23 6.82 -5.95 25.67
N HIS A 24 6.84 -6.83 26.67
CA HIS A 24 8.00 -7.03 27.55
C HIS A 24 9.25 -7.61 26.83
N PRO A 25 9.14 -8.65 25.98
CA PRO A 25 10.27 -9.13 25.18
C PRO A 25 10.68 -8.17 24.06
N LEU A 26 9.79 -7.30 23.58
CA LEU A 26 10.13 -6.26 22.59
C LEU A 26 10.93 -5.10 23.20
N LEU A 27 10.63 -4.72 24.45
CA LEU A 27 11.42 -3.77 25.24
C LEU A 27 12.81 -4.34 25.60
N SER A 28 12.89 -5.63 25.93
CA SER A 28 14.20 -6.27 26.16
C SER A 28 14.99 -6.42 24.85
N LEU A 29 14.36 -6.71 23.71
CA LEU A 29 15.01 -6.73 22.40
C LEU A 29 15.56 -5.35 22.03
N SER A 30 14.79 -4.27 22.29
CA SER A 30 15.23 -2.88 22.09
C SER A 30 16.45 -2.52 22.94
N THR A 31 16.50 -3.00 24.19
CA THR A 31 17.60 -2.73 25.11
C THR A 31 18.85 -3.55 24.73
N VAL A 32 18.67 -4.81 24.33
CA VAL A 32 19.74 -5.68 23.83
C VAL A 32 20.31 -5.15 22.51
N PHE A 33 19.46 -4.69 21.58
CA PHE A 33 19.91 -4.00 20.37
C PHE A 33 20.65 -2.69 20.70
N GLY A 34 20.18 -1.91 21.67
CA GLY A 34 20.87 -0.70 22.13
C GLY A 34 22.28 -0.98 22.67
N CYS A 35 22.44 -2.03 23.48
CA CYS A 35 23.74 -2.41 24.06
C CYS A 35 24.71 -3.04 23.04
N VAL A 36 24.22 -3.92 22.16
CA VAL A 36 25.03 -4.51 21.08
C VAL A 36 25.53 -3.42 20.12
N MET A 37 24.67 -2.45 19.78
CA MET A 37 25.02 -1.37 18.85
C MET A 37 25.89 -0.28 19.48
N ALA A 38 25.77 -0.02 20.79
CA ALA A 38 26.66 0.89 21.51
C ALA A 38 28.09 0.34 21.60
N ALA A 39 28.24 -0.98 21.76
CA ALA A 39 29.54 -1.65 21.71
C ALA A 39 30.17 -1.56 20.32
N GLU A 40 29.39 -1.70 19.25
CA GLU A 40 29.90 -1.60 17.87
C GLU A 40 30.21 -0.17 17.42
N SER A 41 29.48 0.85 17.90
CA SER A 41 29.75 2.25 17.52
C SER A 41 31.14 2.74 17.97
N ASN A 42 31.61 2.26 19.13
CA ASN A 42 32.95 2.60 19.65
C ASN A 42 34.05 1.84 18.90
N VAL A 43 33.80 0.60 18.46
CA VAL A 43 34.72 -0.17 17.63
C VAL A 43 34.83 0.45 16.22
N ILE A 44 33.72 0.89 15.63
CA ILE A 44 33.68 1.53 14.30
C ILE A 44 34.36 2.90 14.31
N ARG A 45 34.21 3.68 15.39
CA ARG A 45 34.90 4.97 15.54
C ARG A 45 36.42 4.82 15.64
N ASN A 46 36.90 3.84 16.43
CA ASN A 46 38.32 3.51 16.50
C ASN A 46 38.87 2.92 15.19
N TYR A 47 38.07 2.15 14.43
CA TYR A 47 38.48 1.61 13.13
C TYR A 47 38.50 2.67 12.01
N ALA A 48 37.65 3.71 12.09
CA ALA A 48 37.61 4.81 11.13
C ALA A 48 38.83 5.74 11.25
N GLU A 49 39.36 5.96 12.45
CA GLU A 49 40.60 6.72 12.67
C GLU A 49 41.87 5.98 12.20
N ILE A 50 41.87 4.64 12.24
CA ILE A 50 43.07 3.83 11.91
C ILE A 50 43.21 3.53 10.41
N MET A 51 42.11 3.46 9.64
CA MET A 51 42.14 2.86 8.29
C MET A 51 42.08 3.82 7.10
N GLY A 52 41.92 5.14 7.26
CA GLY A 52 42.12 6.13 6.18
C GLY A 52 41.45 5.83 4.83
N SER A 53 40.37 5.04 4.80
CA SER A 53 39.79 4.47 3.57
C SER A 53 38.28 4.72 3.53
N THR A 54 37.83 5.29 2.40
CA THR A 54 36.44 5.71 2.13
C THR A 54 35.39 4.59 2.26
N LYS A 55 35.82 3.33 2.24
CA LYS A 55 34.92 2.16 2.39
C LYS A 55 34.35 2.02 3.81
N THR A 56 35.13 2.33 4.84
CA THR A 56 34.62 2.35 6.23
C THR A 56 33.81 3.60 6.52
N CYS A 57 34.05 4.71 5.82
CA CYS A 57 33.15 5.88 5.86
C CYS A 57 31.77 5.56 5.27
N PHE A 58 31.66 4.69 4.26
CA PHE A 58 30.38 4.31 3.68
C PHE A 58 29.59 3.35 4.57
N VAL A 59 30.26 2.38 5.20
CA VAL A 59 29.61 1.49 6.20
C VAL A 59 29.29 2.27 7.48
N ALA A 60 30.15 3.17 7.92
CA ALA A 60 29.85 4.07 9.03
C ALA A 60 28.75 5.05 8.67
N ALA A 61 28.66 5.58 7.44
CA ALA A 61 27.57 6.43 6.98
C ALA A 61 26.27 5.64 6.75
N PHE A 62 26.35 4.36 6.37
CA PHE A 62 25.22 3.44 6.25
C PHE A 62 24.70 3.03 7.63
N CYS A 63 25.58 2.70 8.56
CA CYS A 63 25.24 2.46 9.97
C CYS A 63 24.81 3.74 10.66
N LEU A 64 25.36 4.91 10.31
CA LEU A 64 24.93 6.22 10.80
C LEU A 64 23.65 6.70 10.15
N SER A 65 23.32 6.30 8.92
CA SER A 65 22.07 6.61 8.19
C SER A 65 20.95 5.65 8.58
N ILE A 66 21.24 4.35 8.78
CA ILE A 66 20.31 3.44 9.46
C ILE A 66 20.18 3.86 10.91
N TYR A 67 21.24 4.29 11.60
CA TYR A 67 21.11 4.92 12.90
C TYR A 67 20.33 6.21 12.79
N ASP A 68 20.51 7.10 11.82
CA ASP A 68 19.78 8.37 11.70
C ASP A 68 18.34 8.17 11.24
N ILE A 69 18.03 7.11 10.49
CA ILE A 69 16.68 6.70 10.07
C ILE A 69 16.02 5.98 11.23
N CYS A 70 16.67 5.01 11.88
CA CYS A 70 16.17 4.40 13.12
C CYS A 70 16.08 5.43 14.25
N LYS A 71 16.94 6.45 14.30
CA LYS A 71 16.90 7.58 15.24
C LYS A 71 15.87 8.61 14.78
N HIS A 72 15.65 8.88 13.51
CA HIS A 72 14.51 9.68 13.06
C HIS A 72 13.18 8.92 13.22
N ILE A 73 13.22 7.58 13.28
CA ILE A 73 12.08 6.70 13.53
C ILE A 73 11.88 6.42 15.04
N PHE A 74 12.92 6.48 15.88
CA PHE A 74 12.86 6.22 17.33
C PHE A 74 13.07 7.48 18.21
N ILE A 75 13.77 8.52 17.76
CA ILE A 75 13.99 9.81 18.44
C ILE A 75 12.93 10.85 18.07
N PHE A 76 12.18 10.71 16.96
CA PHE A 76 10.88 11.37 16.90
C PHE A 76 9.98 10.68 17.92
N LYS A 77 9.68 11.40 19.00
CA LYS A 77 8.81 10.97 20.10
C LYS A 77 7.71 10.01 19.59
N PRO A 78 7.46 8.86 20.24
CA PRO A 78 6.41 7.90 19.88
C PRO A 78 4.98 8.48 19.88
N SER A 79 4.81 9.78 20.13
CA SER A 79 3.57 10.53 19.88
C SER A 79 3.37 10.95 18.41
N HIS A 80 4.39 10.92 17.53
CA HIS A 80 4.32 11.54 16.19
C HIS A 80 4.63 10.64 14.98
N LEU A 81 4.79 9.31 15.14
CA LEU A 81 4.84 8.38 13.99
C LEU A 81 3.52 7.63 13.85
N PRO A 82 2.49 8.27 13.24
CA PRO A 82 1.20 7.63 12.99
C PRO A 82 1.35 6.39 12.10
N ILE A 83 2.37 6.33 11.24
CA ILE A 83 2.53 5.23 10.27
C ILE A 83 2.83 3.91 10.98
N ILE A 84 3.88 3.85 11.82
CA ILE A 84 4.24 2.62 12.56
C ILE A 84 3.13 2.24 13.54
N ARG A 85 2.57 3.23 14.25
CA ARG A 85 1.42 2.99 15.12
C ARG A 85 0.28 2.35 14.34
N THR A 86 0.00 2.79 13.12
CA THR A 86 -1.09 2.23 12.32
C THR A 86 -0.74 0.87 11.70
N ALA A 87 0.52 0.62 11.36
CA ALA A 87 0.97 -0.70 10.91
C ALA A 87 0.82 -1.73 12.04
N VAL A 88 1.22 -1.38 13.26
CA VAL A 88 1.09 -2.22 14.45
C VAL A 88 -0.36 -2.38 14.87
N GLN A 89 -1.16 -1.30 14.87
CA GLN A 89 -2.57 -1.36 15.24
C GLN A 89 -3.42 -2.16 14.27
N THR A 90 -3.12 -2.13 12.97
CA THR A 90 -3.87 -2.90 11.97
C THR A 90 -3.43 -4.36 11.87
N PHE A 91 -2.31 -4.74 12.49
CA PHE A 91 -1.76 -6.09 12.35
C PHE A 91 -2.64 -7.19 12.98
N PRO A 92 -3.21 -7.03 14.20
CA PRO A 92 -4.14 -8.02 14.75
C PRO A 92 -5.37 -8.22 13.85
N GLU A 93 -5.95 -7.11 13.38
CA GLU A 93 -7.08 -7.13 12.45
C GLU A 93 -6.69 -7.81 11.13
N GLU A 94 -5.49 -7.55 10.62
CA GLU A 94 -4.98 -8.20 9.41
C GLU A 94 -4.89 -9.71 9.56
N ILE A 95 -4.35 -10.20 10.68
CA ILE A 95 -4.29 -11.64 10.94
C ILE A 95 -5.70 -12.23 10.95
N GLU A 96 -6.62 -11.59 11.66
CA GLU A 96 -8.00 -12.07 11.77
C GLU A 96 -8.71 -12.10 10.41
N TYR A 97 -8.64 -11.03 9.61
CA TYR A 97 -9.43 -10.88 8.39
C TYR A 97 -8.74 -11.42 7.12
N TYR A 98 -7.41 -11.34 7.04
CA TYR A 98 -6.65 -11.65 5.82
C TYR A 98 -5.80 -12.91 5.91
N TRP A 99 -5.36 -13.36 7.09
CA TRP A 99 -4.51 -14.55 7.17
C TRP A 99 -5.32 -15.85 7.29
N THR A 100 -6.42 -15.85 8.03
CA THR A 100 -7.13 -17.09 8.41
C THR A 100 -8.13 -17.64 7.37
N GLY A 101 -8.48 -16.86 6.34
CA GLY A 101 -9.53 -17.27 5.38
C GLY A 101 -9.03 -17.97 4.10
N ARG A 102 -9.92 -18.16 3.12
CA ARG A 102 -9.56 -18.60 1.76
C ARG A 102 -8.93 -17.46 0.94
N TRP A 103 -8.02 -17.80 0.03
CA TRP A 103 -7.38 -16.85 -0.88
C TRP A 103 -8.38 -16.35 -1.94
N ASN A 104 -8.63 -15.04 -1.95
CA ASN A 104 -9.45 -14.35 -2.93
C ASN A 104 -8.65 -13.21 -3.57
N ILE A 105 -9.06 -12.76 -4.75
CA ILE A 105 -8.38 -11.67 -5.49
C ILE A 105 -8.17 -10.40 -4.64
N PRO A 106 -9.17 -9.85 -3.91
CA PRO A 106 -8.94 -8.66 -3.08
C PRO A 106 -7.95 -8.87 -1.93
N ARG A 107 -7.78 -10.12 -1.48
CA ARG A 107 -6.79 -10.49 -0.46
C ARG A 107 -5.38 -10.53 -1.04
N ALA A 108 -5.21 -11.03 -2.26
CA ALA A 108 -3.93 -10.97 -2.95
C ALA A 108 -3.50 -9.50 -3.18
N PHE A 109 -4.42 -8.65 -3.66
CA PHE A 109 -4.13 -7.22 -3.84
C PHE A 109 -3.83 -6.49 -2.53
N TYR A 110 -4.50 -6.84 -1.43
CA TYR A 110 -4.18 -6.30 -0.11
C TYR A 110 -2.72 -6.57 0.27
N PHE A 111 -2.27 -7.82 0.18
CA PHE A 111 -0.90 -8.19 0.53
C PHE A 111 0.13 -7.58 -0.41
N LEU A 112 -0.15 -7.56 -1.71
CA LEU A 112 0.69 -6.91 -2.69
C LEU A 112 0.83 -5.42 -2.41
N ALA A 113 -0.27 -4.68 -2.19
CA ALA A 113 -0.21 -3.26 -1.88
C ALA A 113 0.53 -2.96 -0.56
N ARG A 114 0.40 -3.83 0.45
CA ARG A 114 1.06 -3.65 1.75
C ARG A 114 2.57 -3.93 1.66
N TYR A 115 2.94 -5.12 1.18
CA TYR A 115 4.34 -5.57 1.22
C TYR A 115 5.19 -4.98 0.11
N LEU A 116 4.62 -4.69 -1.06
CA LEU A 116 5.37 -4.09 -2.17
C LEU A 116 5.86 -2.68 -1.82
N ALA A 117 5.09 -1.89 -1.06
CA ALA A 117 5.55 -0.59 -0.58
C ALA A 117 6.80 -0.70 0.30
N PHE A 118 6.85 -1.65 1.23
CA PHE A 118 8.05 -1.89 2.05
C PHE A 118 9.25 -2.33 1.20
N ILE A 119 9.01 -3.18 0.19
CA ILE A 119 10.07 -3.62 -0.73
C ILE A 119 10.63 -2.43 -1.52
N ILE A 120 9.77 -1.57 -2.06
CA ILE A 120 10.18 -0.36 -2.80
C ILE A 120 11.04 0.55 -1.89
N GLU A 121 10.59 0.84 -0.68
CA GLU A 121 11.35 1.68 0.27
C GLU A 121 12.71 1.08 0.65
N ILE A 122 12.78 -0.24 0.88
CA ILE A 122 14.05 -0.93 1.16
C ILE A 122 14.98 -0.85 -0.06
N LEU A 123 14.47 -1.06 -1.26
CA LEU A 123 15.26 -1.00 -2.49
C LEU A 123 15.75 0.43 -2.79
N GLU A 124 14.92 1.43 -2.53
CA GLU A 124 15.27 2.85 -2.64
C GLU A 124 16.36 3.21 -1.63
N MET A 125 16.21 2.80 -0.36
CA MET A 125 17.22 3.02 0.69
C MET A 125 18.56 2.34 0.41
N LEU A 126 18.55 1.13 -0.14
CA LEU A 126 19.78 0.42 -0.43
C LEU A 126 20.55 1.04 -1.60
N SER A 127 19.94 1.97 -2.36
CA SER A 127 20.49 2.53 -3.61
C SER A 127 20.98 1.45 -4.59
N LEU A 128 20.53 0.20 -4.38
CA LEU A 128 21.05 -1.01 -5.05
C LEU A 128 20.31 -1.26 -6.36
N ALA A 129 19.18 -0.61 -6.55
CA ALA A 129 18.30 -0.86 -7.66
C ALA A 129 18.72 -0.05 -8.90
N ILE A 130 19.00 -0.77 -9.98
CA ILE A 130 19.04 -0.22 -11.34
C ILE A 130 17.76 0.61 -11.54
N THR A 131 17.87 1.85 -11.99
CA THR A 131 16.75 2.81 -12.09
C THR A 131 15.54 2.27 -12.88
N LEU A 132 15.80 1.35 -13.82
CA LEU A 132 14.77 0.62 -14.56
C LEU A 132 13.93 -0.31 -13.67
N MET A 133 14.55 -1.04 -12.74
CA MET A 133 13.84 -1.96 -11.84
C MET A 133 12.89 -1.20 -10.92
N MET A 134 13.32 -0.06 -10.37
CA MET A 134 12.45 0.80 -9.55
C MET A 134 11.27 1.32 -10.37
N SER A 135 11.52 1.78 -11.60
CA SER A 135 10.45 2.27 -12.48
C SER A 135 9.40 1.19 -12.77
N ILE A 136 9.82 -0.07 -12.93
CA ILE A 136 8.91 -1.21 -13.11
C ILE A 136 8.12 -1.49 -11.82
N LEU A 137 8.78 -1.53 -10.67
CA LEU A 137 8.12 -1.76 -9.38
C LEU A 137 7.10 -0.66 -9.05
N ASP A 138 7.42 0.59 -9.36
CA ASP A 138 6.52 1.74 -9.23
C ASP A 138 5.27 1.56 -10.08
N CYS A 139 5.44 1.17 -11.35
CA CYS A 139 4.32 0.90 -12.25
C CYS A 139 3.44 -0.24 -11.73
N ILE A 140 4.06 -1.34 -11.25
CA ILE A 140 3.34 -2.48 -10.69
C ILE A 140 2.55 -2.05 -9.45
N PHE A 141 3.17 -1.29 -8.53
CA PHE A 141 2.52 -0.79 -7.33
C PHE A 141 1.32 0.11 -7.66
N LEU A 142 1.50 1.05 -8.59
CA LEU A 142 0.41 1.92 -9.05
C LEU A 142 -0.73 1.11 -9.67
N ILE A 143 -0.43 0.13 -10.54
CA ILE A 143 -1.45 -0.75 -11.13
C ILE A 143 -2.24 -1.50 -10.05
N ILE A 144 -1.57 -2.01 -9.01
CA ILE A 144 -2.22 -2.72 -7.90
C ILE A 144 -3.16 -1.77 -7.14
N VAL A 145 -2.67 -0.58 -6.76
CA VAL A 145 -3.48 0.42 -6.04
C VAL A 145 -4.70 0.81 -6.87
N GLN A 146 -4.53 1.03 -8.17
CA GLN A 146 -5.63 1.38 -9.07
C GLN A 146 -6.62 0.23 -9.28
N ALA A 147 -6.14 -1.02 -9.39
CA ALA A 147 -6.99 -2.20 -9.48
C ALA A 147 -7.90 -2.36 -8.24
N ILE A 148 -7.39 -2.05 -7.04
CA ILE A 148 -8.19 -2.05 -5.80
C ILE A 148 -9.37 -1.08 -5.91
N LEU A 149 -9.16 0.12 -6.46
CA LEU A 149 -10.21 1.11 -6.64
C LEU A 149 -11.23 0.69 -7.71
N ILE A 150 -10.78 0.10 -8.81
CA ILE A 150 -11.68 -0.43 -9.86
C ILE A 150 -12.58 -1.52 -9.27
N ILE A 151 -12.02 -2.49 -8.53
CA ILE A 151 -12.80 -3.57 -7.90
C ILE A 151 -13.88 -2.99 -6.99
N ARG A 152 -13.54 -1.92 -6.27
CA ARG A 152 -14.49 -1.26 -5.36
C ARG A 152 -15.62 -0.57 -6.12
N ILE A 153 -15.31 0.18 -7.18
CA ILE A 153 -16.34 0.83 -8.02
C ILE A 153 -17.22 -0.23 -8.70
N HIS A 154 -16.62 -1.33 -9.17
CA HIS A 154 -17.36 -2.44 -9.76
C HIS A 154 -18.36 -3.06 -8.77
N ALA A 155 -17.96 -3.25 -7.51
CA ALA A 155 -18.86 -3.74 -6.46
C ALA A 155 -20.06 -2.81 -6.21
N VAL A 156 -19.90 -1.51 -6.46
CA VAL A 156 -20.96 -0.51 -6.28
C VAL A 156 -21.90 -0.43 -7.50
N TYR A 157 -21.35 -0.50 -8.72
CA TYR A 157 -22.14 -0.33 -9.94
C TYR A 157 -22.86 -1.59 -10.40
N ALA A 158 -22.42 -2.79 -9.97
CA ALA A 158 -22.94 -4.09 -10.41
C ALA A 158 -23.02 -4.29 -11.94
N ASP A 159 -22.43 -3.39 -12.72
CA ASP A 159 -22.38 -3.44 -14.18
C ASP A 159 -21.07 -4.09 -14.63
N ARG A 160 -21.20 -5.15 -15.44
CA ARG A 160 -20.08 -5.91 -15.99
C ARG A 160 -19.28 -5.14 -17.05
N ARG A 161 -19.83 -4.10 -17.67
CA ARG A 161 -19.16 -3.34 -18.75
C ARG A 161 -18.22 -2.27 -18.22
N LEU A 162 -18.58 -1.62 -17.12
CA LEU A 162 -17.79 -0.56 -16.49
C LEU A 162 -16.34 -0.96 -16.14
N PRO A 163 -16.04 -2.14 -15.53
CA PRO A 163 -14.67 -2.50 -15.18
C PRO A 163 -13.78 -2.67 -16.42
N TRP A 164 -14.33 -3.11 -17.56
CA TRP A 164 -13.57 -3.20 -18.81
C TRP A 164 -13.15 -1.82 -19.33
N GLY A 165 -14.07 -0.84 -19.29
CA GLY A 165 -13.75 0.55 -19.64
C GLY A 165 -12.69 1.16 -18.72
N LEU A 166 -12.80 0.91 -17.41
CA LEU A 166 -11.81 1.37 -16.43
C LEU A 166 -10.46 0.65 -16.58
N ALA A 167 -10.44 -0.64 -16.90
CA ALA A 167 -9.22 -1.39 -17.16
C ALA A 167 -8.52 -0.92 -18.42
N LEU A 168 -9.27 -0.60 -19.48
CA LEU A 168 -8.72 0.00 -20.70
C LEU A 168 -8.10 1.38 -20.41
N LEU A 169 -8.81 2.22 -19.66
CA LEU A 169 -8.29 3.53 -19.25
C LEU A 169 -7.03 3.41 -18.39
N LEU A 170 -6.99 2.45 -17.45
CA LEU A 170 -5.82 2.14 -16.65
C LEU A 170 -4.64 1.66 -17.50
N SER A 171 -4.89 0.82 -18.51
CA SER A 171 -3.85 0.34 -19.44
C SER A 171 -3.26 1.48 -20.26
N MET A 172 -4.10 2.40 -20.76
CA MET A 172 -3.63 3.60 -21.46
C MET A 172 -2.81 4.53 -20.55
N GLY A 173 -3.28 4.77 -19.32
CA GLY A 173 -2.55 5.58 -18.34
C GLY A 173 -1.23 4.93 -17.93
N GLY A 174 -1.23 3.63 -17.65
CA GLY A 174 -0.04 2.87 -17.25
C GLY A 174 1.02 2.80 -18.36
N THR A 175 0.60 2.61 -19.62
CA THR A 175 1.53 2.65 -20.76
C THR A 175 2.13 4.04 -20.95
N CYS A 176 1.35 5.11 -20.77
CA CYS A 176 1.86 6.47 -20.80
C CYS A 176 2.93 6.71 -19.72
N ILE A 177 2.65 6.34 -18.46
CA ILE A 177 3.60 6.45 -17.35
C ILE A 177 4.87 5.63 -17.62
N PHE A 178 4.72 4.41 -18.11
CA PHE A 178 5.84 3.53 -18.40
C PHE A 178 6.78 4.11 -19.48
N VAL A 179 6.21 4.65 -20.57
CA VAL A 179 6.98 5.31 -21.63
C VAL A 179 7.69 6.55 -21.09
N LEU A 180 7.00 7.39 -20.32
CA LEU A 180 7.61 8.58 -19.71
C LEU A 180 8.76 8.20 -18.76
N SER A 181 8.62 7.12 -17.98
CA SER A 181 9.68 6.59 -17.13
C SER A 181 10.88 6.10 -17.95
N ILE A 182 10.68 5.38 -19.06
CA ILE A 182 11.78 4.96 -19.94
C ILE A 182 12.50 6.18 -20.56
N LEU A 183 11.73 7.18 -21.00
CA LEU A 183 12.29 8.42 -21.55
C LEU A 183 13.08 9.20 -20.50
N ALA A 184 12.58 9.29 -19.27
CA ALA A 184 13.29 9.92 -18.16
C ALA A 184 14.60 9.19 -17.82
N ASN A 185 14.56 7.85 -17.78
CA ASN A 185 15.74 7.03 -17.54
C ASN A 185 16.78 7.13 -18.66
N SER A 186 16.35 7.08 -19.92
CA SER A 186 17.26 7.14 -21.08
C SER A 186 17.89 8.52 -21.27
N ALA A 187 17.21 9.59 -20.86
CA ALA A 187 17.74 10.94 -20.92
C ALA A 187 18.67 11.32 -19.76
N SER A 188 18.85 10.42 -18.79
CA SER A 188 19.74 10.64 -17.64
C SER A 188 21.15 10.15 -17.97
N PRO A 189 22.11 11.05 -18.25
CA PRO A 189 23.48 10.64 -18.53
C PRO A 189 24.08 9.99 -17.28
N MET A 190 24.51 8.72 -17.38
CA MET A 190 25.29 8.10 -16.31
C MET A 190 26.63 8.84 -16.19
N ARG A 191 26.92 9.44 -15.04
CA ARG A 191 28.24 10.02 -14.75
C ARG A 191 29.01 9.18 -13.75
N ASP A 192 30.33 9.27 -13.90
CA ASP A 192 31.46 8.82 -13.09
C ASP A 192 31.25 7.65 -12.13
N GLU A 193 32.04 6.63 -12.40
CA GLU A 193 32.16 5.39 -11.63
C GLU A 193 32.80 5.69 -10.27
N LEU A 194 31.99 5.76 -9.20
CA LEU A 194 32.50 5.86 -7.82
C LEU A 194 33.40 4.66 -7.46
N ILE A 195 33.13 3.51 -8.10
CA ILE A 195 33.97 2.32 -8.11
C ILE A 195 34.15 1.94 -9.59
N PRO A 196 35.38 1.74 -10.09
CA PRO A 196 35.60 1.29 -11.47
C PRO A 196 34.74 0.07 -11.78
N GLY A 197 33.87 0.19 -12.79
CA GLY A 197 32.94 -0.87 -13.19
C GLY A 197 31.56 -0.88 -12.49
N VAL A 198 31.28 0.01 -11.52
CA VAL A 198 29.95 0.11 -10.91
C VAL A 198 29.45 1.55 -10.87
N ARG A 199 28.33 1.80 -11.56
CA ARG A 199 27.71 3.11 -11.74
C ARG A 199 26.54 3.27 -10.77
N PHE A 200 26.71 4.15 -9.77
CA PHE A 200 25.74 4.32 -8.67
C PHE A 200 24.98 5.64 -8.67
N CYS A 201 25.39 6.64 -9.46
CA CYS A 201 24.75 7.96 -9.42
C CYS A 201 24.32 8.42 -10.82
N ALA A 202 23.01 8.46 -11.05
CA ALA A 202 22.45 9.16 -12.19
C ALA A 202 22.31 10.64 -11.83
N TYR A 203 23.11 11.51 -12.45
CA TYR A 203 22.87 12.95 -12.38
C TYR A 203 21.85 13.30 -13.45
N ILE A 204 20.63 13.65 -13.04
CA ILE A 204 19.58 14.05 -13.97
C ILE A 204 19.62 15.56 -14.13
N SER A 205 19.65 16.02 -15.39
CA SER A 205 19.62 17.45 -15.69
C SER A 205 18.35 18.09 -15.10
N PRO A 206 18.47 19.11 -14.22
CA PRO A 206 17.32 19.68 -13.51
C PRO A 206 16.26 20.27 -14.46
N LYS A 207 16.69 20.75 -15.63
CA LYS A 207 15.79 21.33 -16.65
C LYS A 207 14.84 20.31 -17.29
N LEU A 208 15.32 19.08 -17.50
CA LEU A 208 14.52 18.03 -18.13
C LEU A 208 13.69 17.29 -17.07
N LEU A 209 14.30 17.02 -15.91
CA LEU A 209 13.67 16.35 -14.78
C LEU A 209 12.39 17.07 -14.34
N GLY A 210 12.48 18.39 -14.13
CA GLY A 210 11.34 19.21 -13.71
C GLY A 210 10.20 19.28 -14.75
N LYS A 211 10.43 18.85 -15.99
CA LYS A 211 9.39 18.76 -17.03
C LYS A 211 8.82 17.36 -17.21
N LEU A 212 9.56 16.30 -16.90
CA LEU A 212 9.09 14.92 -17.06
C LEU A 212 8.44 14.37 -15.79
N ILE A 213 8.97 14.68 -14.60
CA ILE A 213 8.42 14.12 -13.35
C ILE A 213 6.96 14.54 -13.14
N TRP A 214 6.65 15.84 -13.27
CA TRP A 214 5.28 16.31 -13.06
C TRP A 214 4.28 15.67 -14.04
N ALA A 215 4.75 15.33 -15.26
CA ALA A 215 3.90 14.73 -16.28
C ALA A 215 3.46 13.30 -15.91
N ASN A 216 4.25 12.57 -15.11
CA ASN A 216 3.89 11.22 -14.64
C ASN A 216 2.66 11.23 -13.72
N TRP A 217 2.41 12.34 -13.01
CA TRP A 217 1.25 12.46 -12.13
C TRP A 217 -0.05 12.72 -12.88
N VAL A 218 0.01 13.26 -14.11
CA VAL A 218 -1.18 13.67 -14.86
C VAL A 218 -2.08 12.46 -15.21
N PRO A 219 -1.58 11.35 -15.79
CA PRO A 219 -2.42 10.18 -16.06
C PRO A 219 -3.06 9.59 -14.80
N ILE A 220 -2.31 9.58 -13.68
CA ILE A 220 -2.79 9.08 -12.39
C ILE A 220 -3.95 9.94 -11.88
N LEU A 221 -3.77 11.26 -11.87
CA LEU A 221 -4.78 12.20 -11.41
C LEU A 221 -6.04 12.19 -12.28
N ILE A 222 -5.88 12.07 -13.61
CA ILE A 222 -7.02 11.93 -14.52
C ILE A 222 -7.82 10.67 -14.16
N PHE A 223 -7.13 9.54 -13.99
CA PHE A 223 -7.77 8.27 -13.64
C PHE A 223 -8.50 8.35 -12.29
N ASP A 224 -7.83 8.87 -11.26
CA ASP A 224 -8.42 9.04 -9.92
C ASP A 224 -9.62 10.00 -9.96
N THR A 225 -9.56 11.06 -10.77
CA THR A 225 -10.66 12.01 -10.94
C THR A 225 -11.88 11.34 -11.58
N VAL A 226 -11.67 10.48 -12.58
CA VAL A 226 -12.76 9.69 -13.19
C VAL A 226 -13.39 8.76 -12.17
N LEU A 227 -12.59 8.04 -11.36
CA LEU A 227 -13.11 7.17 -10.31
C LEU A 227 -13.88 7.94 -9.23
N ALA A 228 -13.35 9.08 -8.80
CA ALA A 228 -14.00 9.94 -7.81
C ALA A 228 -15.31 10.53 -8.34
N PHE A 229 -15.34 10.93 -9.61
CA PHE A 229 -16.54 11.40 -10.28
C PHE A 229 -17.60 10.30 -10.37
N LEU A 230 -17.23 9.08 -10.74
CA LEU A 230 -18.14 7.93 -10.73
C LEU A 230 -18.69 7.66 -9.32
N ALA A 231 -17.84 7.66 -8.29
CA ALA A 231 -18.29 7.52 -6.91
C ALA A 231 -19.29 8.62 -6.51
N ALA A 232 -19.00 9.88 -6.86
CA ALA A 232 -19.87 11.01 -6.59
C ALA A 232 -21.22 10.91 -7.33
N LEU A 233 -21.22 10.45 -8.59
CA LEU A 233 -22.44 10.23 -9.36
C LEU A 233 -23.33 9.16 -8.72
N VAL A 234 -22.76 8.05 -8.23
CA VAL A 234 -23.52 7.05 -7.48
C VAL A 234 -24.10 7.64 -6.20
N ALA A 235 -23.28 8.40 -5.45
CA ALA A 235 -23.72 9.06 -4.23
C ALA A 235 -24.91 9.99 -4.50
N TYR A 236 -24.84 10.75 -5.59
CA TYR A 236 -25.89 11.67 -6.00
C TYR A 236 -27.16 10.92 -6.43
N ARG A 237 -27.05 9.90 -7.29
CA ARG A 237 -28.20 9.14 -7.79
C ARG A 237 -28.96 8.43 -6.67
N ASN A 238 -28.23 7.91 -5.69
CA ASN A 238 -28.83 7.15 -4.59
C ASN A 238 -29.36 8.05 -3.46
N ARG A 239 -29.10 9.35 -3.49
CA ARG A 239 -29.58 10.29 -2.47
C ARG A 239 -31.11 10.41 -2.44
N GLY A 240 -31.77 10.22 -3.59
CA GLY A 240 -33.22 10.33 -3.69
C GLY A 240 -33.98 9.04 -3.39
N LEU A 241 -33.32 7.88 -3.39
CA LEU A 241 -34.02 6.62 -3.56
C LEU A 241 -34.38 5.86 -2.29
N HIS A 242 -33.65 5.88 -1.16
CA HIS A 242 -34.10 5.19 0.07
C HIS A 242 -33.29 5.59 1.31
N GLN A 243 -33.99 6.07 2.34
CA GLN A 243 -33.43 6.64 3.57
C GLN A 243 -33.06 5.59 4.64
N GLU A 244 -33.51 4.33 4.50
CA GLU A 244 -33.36 3.33 5.58
C GLU A 244 -32.33 2.21 5.31
N HIS A 245 -32.03 1.84 4.06
CA HIS A 245 -31.16 0.69 3.77
C HIS A 245 -29.75 1.02 3.23
N SER A 246 -29.37 2.28 3.06
CA SER A 246 -28.12 2.66 2.37
C SER A 246 -26.92 3.03 3.26
N THR A 247 -26.94 2.71 4.56
CA THR A 247 -25.84 3.06 5.49
C THR A 247 -24.48 2.48 5.06
N LEU A 248 -24.47 1.25 4.52
CA LEU A 248 -23.27 0.62 3.96
C LEU A 248 -22.73 1.41 2.77
N LEU A 249 -23.60 1.69 1.79
CA LEU A 249 -23.23 2.35 0.56
C LEU A 249 -22.74 3.79 0.82
N ASN A 250 -23.43 4.52 1.69
CA ASN A 250 -23.01 5.86 2.09
C ASN A 250 -21.64 5.84 2.76
N THR A 251 -21.38 4.86 3.64
CA THR A 251 -20.04 4.76 4.25
C THR A 251 -18.97 4.41 3.21
N LEU A 252 -19.27 3.49 2.31
CA LEU A 252 -18.35 3.09 1.25
C LEU A 252 -18.00 4.30 0.36
N LEU A 253 -19.01 5.09 -0.03
CA LEU A 253 -18.81 6.28 -0.85
C LEU A 253 -18.04 7.38 -0.12
N ARG A 254 -18.35 7.62 1.15
CA ARG A 254 -17.62 8.56 2.01
C ARG A 254 -16.14 8.17 2.14
N ASP A 255 -15.87 6.89 2.34
CA ASP A 255 -14.50 6.38 2.47
C ASP A 255 -13.74 6.46 1.13
N SER A 256 -14.38 6.24 -0.02
CA SER A 256 -13.74 6.47 -1.34
C SER A 256 -13.44 7.94 -1.59
N LEU A 257 -14.34 8.84 -1.21
CA LEU A 257 -14.14 10.26 -1.42
C LEU A 257 -13.02 10.78 -0.52
N ALA A 258 -12.99 10.37 0.76
CA ALA A 258 -11.91 10.70 1.68
C ALA A 258 -10.56 10.19 1.18
N TYR A 259 -10.52 8.96 0.66
CA TYR A 259 -9.33 8.40 0.02
C TYR A 259 -8.86 9.25 -1.17
N PHE A 260 -9.77 9.59 -2.10
CA PHE A 260 -9.45 10.42 -3.26
C PHE A 260 -8.90 11.79 -2.85
N LEU A 261 -9.57 12.47 -1.90
CA LEU A 261 -9.10 13.77 -1.39
C LEU A 261 -7.71 13.67 -0.75
N THR A 262 -7.42 12.55 -0.08
CA THR A 262 -6.10 12.30 0.51
C THR A 262 -5.04 12.12 -0.58
N ILE A 263 -5.30 11.31 -1.60
CA ILE A 263 -4.38 11.12 -2.73
C ILE A 263 -4.17 12.41 -3.51
N LEU A 264 -5.24 13.13 -3.81
CA LEU A 264 -5.18 14.41 -4.49
C LEU A 264 -4.33 15.40 -3.67
N GLY A 265 -4.52 15.45 -2.36
CA GLY A 265 -3.69 16.26 -1.46
C GLY A 265 -2.21 15.88 -1.51
N VAL A 266 -1.90 14.58 -1.40
CA VAL A 266 -0.51 14.08 -1.48
C VAL A 266 0.11 14.40 -2.84
N ALA A 267 -0.63 14.21 -3.93
CA ALA A 267 -0.18 14.51 -5.28
C ALA A 267 0.09 16.01 -5.47
N ILE A 268 -0.81 16.88 -5.01
CA ILE A 268 -0.61 18.33 -5.07
C ILE A 268 0.62 18.75 -4.26
N ILE A 269 0.77 18.24 -3.02
CA ILE A 269 1.94 18.56 -2.18
C ILE A 269 3.20 18.06 -2.88
N THR A 270 3.19 16.86 -3.45
CA THR A 270 4.34 16.29 -4.18
C THR A 270 4.72 17.16 -5.38
N ILE A 271 3.73 17.54 -6.20
CA ILE A 271 3.95 18.42 -7.35
C ILE A 271 4.52 19.77 -6.91
N ILE A 272 4.00 20.36 -5.82
CA ILE A 272 4.50 21.64 -5.30
C ILE A 272 5.95 21.48 -4.81
N MET A 273 6.24 20.44 -4.03
CA MET A 273 7.59 20.18 -3.50
C MET A 273 8.60 19.98 -4.63
N GLU A 274 8.24 19.20 -5.66
CA GLU A 274 9.07 18.99 -6.85
C GLU A 274 9.26 20.29 -7.66
N ARG A 275 8.21 21.12 -7.77
CA ARG A 275 8.27 22.38 -8.53
C ARG A 275 9.11 23.44 -7.88
N VAL A 276 8.98 23.58 -6.57
CA VAL A 276 9.61 24.68 -5.84
C VAL A 276 11.11 24.39 -5.65
N ALA A 277 11.60 23.18 -5.98
CA ALA A 277 13.00 22.76 -5.87
C ALA A 277 13.62 23.06 -4.50
N LEU A 278 12.79 23.31 -3.48
CA LEU A 278 13.22 23.74 -2.16
C LEU A 278 13.91 22.61 -1.40
N ILE A 279 13.81 21.38 -1.90
CA ILE A 279 14.14 20.19 -1.17
C ILE A 279 14.68 19.14 -2.15
N ASP A 280 16.00 19.12 -2.36
CA ASP A 280 16.75 17.92 -2.77
C ASP A 280 16.72 16.84 -1.65
N SER A 281 15.74 16.86 -0.74
CA SER A 281 15.66 15.85 0.32
C SER A 281 14.97 14.61 -0.23
N PRO A 282 15.67 13.46 -0.27
CA PRO A 282 15.07 12.17 -0.60
C PRO A 282 13.95 11.77 0.38
N GLY A 283 13.88 12.43 1.55
CA GLY A 283 12.90 12.11 2.58
C GLY A 283 11.43 12.31 2.17
N PHE A 284 11.11 13.22 1.26
CA PHE A 284 9.71 13.41 0.84
C PHE A 284 9.24 12.32 -0.13
N VAL A 285 10.12 11.85 -1.01
CA VAL A 285 9.82 10.76 -1.96
C VAL A 285 9.52 9.46 -1.19
N ALA A 286 10.29 9.18 -0.13
CA ALA A 286 10.10 8.06 0.77
C ALA A 286 8.78 8.07 1.57
N LEU A 287 8.04 9.18 1.59
CA LEU A 287 6.71 9.24 2.24
C LEU A 287 5.57 8.83 1.30
N LYS A 288 5.80 8.84 -0.02
CA LYS A 288 4.76 8.62 -1.02
C LYS A 288 4.15 7.22 -0.93
N TYR A 289 4.97 6.18 -0.99
CA TYR A 289 4.49 4.79 -1.03
C TYR A 289 3.86 4.33 0.29
N PRO A 290 4.42 4.67 1.47
CA PRO A 290 3.79 4.32 2.74
C PRO A 290 2.41 4.94 2.91
N ILE A 291 2.22 6.21 2.50
CA ILE A 291 0.92 6.88 2.60
C ILE A 291 -0.10 6.22 1.65
N LEU A 292 0.28 6.01 0.38
CA LEU A 292 -0.60 5.36 -0.61
C LEU A 292 -0.98 3.93 -0.17
N SER A 293 0.00 3.16 0.31
CA SER A 293 -0.20 1.81 0.82
C SER A 293 -1.12 1.80 2.04
N ALA A 294 -0.86 2.66 3.03
CA ALA A 294 -1.69 2.76 4.24
C ALA A 294 -3.13 3.13 3.91
N CYS A 295 -3.34 4.05 2.96
CA CYS A 295 -4.67 4.43 2.50
C CYS A 295 -5.38 3.25 1.82
N ALA A 296 -4.70 2.52 0.92
CA ALA A 296 -5.28 1.37 0.22
C ALA A 296 -5.62 0.22 1.19
N VAL A 297 -4.74 -0.06 2.15
CA VAL A 297 -4.91 -1.09 3.19
C VAL A 297 -6.12 -0.78 4.07
N ARG A 298 -6.23 0.46 4.58
CA ARG A 298 -7.38 0.86 5.42
C ARG A 298 -8.70 0.78 4.66
N LEU A 299 -8.69 1.16 3.39
CA LEU A 299 -9.85 1.10 2.53
C LEU A 299 -10.41 -0.33 2.43
N LEU A 300 -9.52 -1.30 2.19
CA LEU A 300 -9.88 -2.70 2.09
C LEU A 300 -10.29 -3.31 3.43
N LEU A 301 -9.61 -2.92 4.51
CA LEU A 301 -9.90 -3.40 5.86
C LEU A 301 -11.29 -2.95 6.35
N HIS A 302 -11.63 -1.67 6.17
CA HIS A 302 -12.96 -1.14 6.52
C HIS A 302 -14.09 -1.88 5.76
N LEU A 303 -13.87 -2.22 4.50
CA LEU A 303 -14.84 -3.00 3.72
C LEU A 303 -15.06 -4.40 4.31
N ARG A 304 -13.98 -5.06 4.74
CA ARG A 304 -14.06 -6.41 5.35
C ARG A 304 -14.75 -6.39 6.70
N ILE A 305 -14.43 -5.43 7.56
CA ILE A 305 -15.07 -5.27 8.86
C ILE A 305 -16.58 -5.06 8.69
N LYS A 306 -16.98 -4.19 7.75
CA LYS A 306 -18.41 -3.96 7.46
C LYS A 306 -19.12 -5.16 6.87
N ASP A 307 -18.47 -5.91 5.97
CA ASP A 307 -19.04 -7.17 5.43
C ASP A 307 -19.29 -8.18 6.57
N LYS A 308 -18.35 -8.33 7.52
CA LYS A 308 -18.53 -9.21 8.69
C LYS A 308 -19.69 -8.74 9.57
N GLN A 309 -19.78 -7.45 9.90
CA GLN A 309 -20.88 -6.88 10.69
C GLN A 309 -22.26 -7.10 10.04
N LEU A 310 -22.36 -6.98 8.72
CA LEU A 310 -23.60 -7.23 7.98
C LEU A 310 -23.98 -8.70 7.91
N ARG A 311 -23.01 -9.60 7.98
CA ARG A 311 -23.27 -11.03 8.11
C ARG A 311 -23.76 -11.35 9.51
N GLU A 312 -23.10 -10.82 10.54
CA GLU A 312 -23.47 -11.06 11.96
C GLU A 312 -24.81 -10.44 12.34
N GLY A 313 -25.08 -9.19 11.94
CA GLY A 313 -26.36 -8.52 12.22
C GLY A 313 -27.57 -9.22 11.59
N ARG A 314 -27.37 -9.95 10.49
CA ARG A 314 -28.41 -10.80 9.88
C ARG A 314 -28.78 -12.01 10.71
N TYR A 315 -27.91 -12.47 11.62
CA TYR A 315 -28.20 -13.61 12.50
C TYR A 315 -28.90 -13.19 13.78
N THR A 316 -28.78 -11.93 14.19
CA THR A 316 -29.38 -11.43 15.45
C THR A 316 -30.74 -10.76 15.26
N GLY A 317 -31.10 -10.38 14.03
CA GLY A 317 -32.46 -9.93 13.70
C GLY A 317 -33.37 -11.16 13.59
N GLU A 318 -34.39 -11.22 14.45
CA GLU A 318 -35.47 -12.21 14.44
C GLU A 318 -35.88 -12.59 13.00
N LEU A 319 -36.17 -13.88 12.78
CA LEU A 319 -36.69 -14.44 11.53
C LEU A 319 -37.94 -13.68 11.05
N GLY A 320 -37.76 -12.55 10.38
CA GLY A 320 -38.71 -12.01 9.44
C GLY A 320 -38.56 -12.80 8.14
N PRO A 321 -39.65 -13.32 7.55
CA PRO A 321 -39.59 -14.24 6.43
C PRO A 321 -38.78 -13.66 5.26
N GLU A 322 -37.86 -14.49 4.78
CA GLU A 322 -36.96 -14.30 3.67
C GLU A 322 -37.62 -13.55 2.50
N ASN A 323 -37.16 -12.32 2.25
CA ASN A 323 -37.27 -11.74 0.93
C ASN A 323 -35.90 -11.21 0.50
N TYR A 324 -35.16 -12.14 -0.11
CA TYR A 324 -34.30 -11.93 -1.27
C TYR A 324 -33.64 -10.55 -1.38
N MET A 325 -32.50 -10.38 -0.70
CA MET A 325 -31.43 -9.59 -1.30
C MET A 325 -30.22 -10.50 -1.52
N SER A 326 -30.13 -10.90 -2.79
CA SER A 326 -29.11 -11.72 -3.40
C SER A 326 -27.73 -11.45 -2.79
N SER A 327 -27.22 -12.50 -2.16
CA SER A 327 -25.81 -12.69 -1.86
C SER A 327 -24.94 -12.13 -2.99
N MET A 328 -24.14 -11.09 -2.68
CA MET A 328 -22.89 -10.85 -3.41
C MET A 328 -21.95 -12.03 -3.07
N HIS A 329 -22.26 -13.19 -3.64
CA HIS A 329 -21.28 -14.23 -3.79
C HIS A 329 -20.22 -13.65 -4.71
N PHE A 330 -19.07 -13.29 -4.14
CA PHE A 330 -17.79 -13.39 -4.86
C PHE A 330 -17.59 -14.87 -5.17
N GLY A 331 -18.40 -15.39 -6.10
CA GLY A 331 -18.24 -16.71 -6.66
C GLY A 331 -16.91 -16.68 -7.38
N ALA A 332 -15.95 -17.43 -6.84
CA ALA A 332 -14.99 -18.08 -7.69
C ALA A 332 -15.82 -18.96 -8.64
N GLY A 333 -16.21 -18.39 -9.77
CA GLY A 333 -16.92 -19.08 -10.83
C GLY A 333 -15.99 -20.11 -11.44
N HIS A 334 -15.86 -21.25 -10.76
CA HIS A 334 -15.65 -22.52 -11.42
C HIS A 334 -17.05 -23.05 -11.72
N GLU A 335 -17.68 -22.53 -12.78
CA GLU A 335 -18.64 -23.35 -13.50
C GLU A 335 -17.80 -24.42 -14.22
N PRO A 336 -17.92 -25.71 -13.90
CA PRO A 336 -17.45 -26.73 -14.81
C PRO A 336 -18.22 -26.54 -16.13
N LEU A 337 -17.50 -26.33 -17.23
CA LEU A 337 -18.06 -26.48 -18.56
C LEU A 337 -18.56 -27.93 -18.69
N GLU A 338 -19.83 -28.17 -18.36
CA GLU A 338 -20.55 -29.32 -18.91
C GLU A 338 -20.75 -29.04 -20.40
N LEU A 339 -19.81 -29.55 -21.19
CA LEU A 339 -19.97 -29.78 -22.61
C LEU A 339 -21.18 -30.72 -22.79
N VAL A 340 -22.35 -30.14 -22.97
CA VAL A 340 -23.50 -30.83 -23.55
C VAL A 340 -23.13 -31.14 -25.00
N MET A 341 -22.57 -32.34 -25.21
CA MET A 341 -22.54 -32.98 -26.51
C MET A 341 -23.98 -33.36 -26.85
N GLU A 342 -24.66 -32.48 -27.58
CA GLU A 342 -25.93 -32.79 -28.24
C GLU A 342 -25.61 -33.74 -29.40
N SER A 343 -25.81 -35.05 -29.17
CA SER A 343 -25.76 -36.06 -30.23
C SER A 343 -26.98 -35.88 -31.13
N SER A 344 -26.76 -35.28 -32.30
CA SER A 344 -27.72 -35.30 -33.40
C SER A 344 -27.74 -36.69 -34.02
N GLU A 345 -28.65 -37.56 -33.56
CA GLU A 345 -29.21 -38.63 -34.38
C GLU A 345 -30.39 -38.04 -35.16
N GLY A 346 -30.31 -38.13 -36.50
CA GLY A 346 -31.32 -37.67 -37.44
C GLY A 346 -30.81 -37.77 -38.87
#